data_AF-A0A7Y3JJS7-F1
#
_entry.id   AF-A0A7Y3JJS7-F1
#
_cell.length_a   1.000
_cell.length_b   1.000
_cell.length_c   1.000
_cell.angle_alpha   90.00
_cell.angle_beta   90.00
_cell.angle_gamma   90.00
#
_symmetry.space_group_name_H-M   'P 1'
#
loop_
_entity.id
_entity.type
_entity.pdbx_description
1 polymer ?
#
loop_
_entity_poly.entity_id
_entity_poly.type
_entity_poly.pdbx_seq_one_letter_code
_entity_poly.pdbx_strand_id
1 'polypeptide(L)' 'MTKMIVEILIYLVAAISAVFIAGFAVHMFVGGLVSTEVENQLIIIACLIVVCVTAYMAWDVIKSRSGRE' A
#
# COMPACT_ATOMS: atom_id res chain seq x y z
N MET A 1 20.02 -13.74 10.63
CA MET A 1 18.82 -13.35 11.38
C MET A 1 18.59 -11.83 11.35
N THR A 2 19.55 -11.01 11.77
CA THR A 2 19.41 -9.53 11.79
C THR A 2 19.14 -8.90 10.42
N LYS A 3 19.80 -9.35 9.34
CA LYS A 3 19.57 -8.83 7.97
C LYS A 3 18.13 -9.02 7.49
N MET A 4 17.55 -10.20 7.73
CA MET A 4 16.19 -10.55 7.31
C MET A 4 15.13 -9.73 8.06
N ILE A 5 15.34 -9.47 9.36
CA ILE A 5 14.46 -8.62 10.18
C ILE A 5 14.48 -7.18 9.65
N VAL A 6 15.66 -6.66 9.31
CA VAL A 6 15.80 -5.31 8.75
C VAL A 6 15.09 -5.18 7.40
N GLU A 7 15.22 -6.16 6.51
CA GLU A 7 14.51 -6.16 5.22
C GLU A 7 12.99 -6.13 5.40
N ILE A 8 12.44 -6.96 6.29
CA ILE A 8 11.00 -6.97 6.58
C ILE A 8 10.54 -5.63 7.14
N LEU A 9 11.31 -5.01 8.04
CA LEU A 9 10.99 -3.69 8.59
C LEU A 9 11.00 -2.60 7.50
N ILE A 10 11.97 -2.62 6.58
CA ILE A 10 12.03 -1.67 5.47
C ILE A 10 10.80 -1.83 4.57
N TYR A 11 10.44 -3.07 4.22
CA TYR A 11 9.25 -3.33 3.40
C TYR A 11 7.95 -2.92 4.11
N LEU A 12 7.84 -3.16 5.41
CA LEU A 12 6.68 -2.74 6.19
C LEU A 12 6.54 -1.21 6.20
N VAL A 13 7.63 -0.49 6.47
CA VAL A 13 7.64 0.98 6.45
C VAL A 13 7.31 1.53 5.06
N ALA A 14 7.85 0.93 4.01
CA ALA A 14 7.56 1.32 2.63
C ALA A 14 6.09 1.10 2.28
N ALA A 15 5.52 -0.06 2.66
CA ALA A 15 4.12 -0.38 2.43
C ALA A 15 3.17 0.59 3.15
N ILE A 16 3.44 0.89 4.43
CA ILE A 16 2.67 1.88 5.19
C ILE A 16 2.75 3.25 4.52
N SER A 17 3.97 3.69 4.18
CA SER A 17 4.20 4.99 3.52
C SER A 17 3.42 5.07 2.19
N ALA A 18 3.41 4.00 1.39
CA ALA A 18 2.69 3.98 0.12
C ALA A 18 1.17 4.19 0.30
N VAL A 19 0.56 3.59 1.33
CA VAL A 19 -0.87 3.78 1.63
C VAL A 19 -1.17 5.23 2.01
N PHE A 20 -0.36 5.84 2.87
CA PHE A 20 -0.53 7.24 3.25
C PHE A 20 -0.33 8.19 2.06
N ILE A 21 0.71 7.96 1.25
CA ILE A 21 0.97 8.76 0.05
C ILE A 21 -0.21 8.65 -0.92
N ALA A 22 -0.77 7.45 -1.14
CA ALA A 22 -1.91 7.26 -2.00
C ALA A 22 -3.16 8.01 -1.51
N GLY A 23 -3.48 7.90 -0.21
CA GLY A 23 -4.59 8.64 0.37
C GLY A 23 -4.43 10.17 0.24
N PHE A 24 -3.22 10.67 0.50
CA PHE A 24 -2.92 12.10 0.37
C PHE A 24 -2.96 12.56 -1.09
N ALA A 25 -2.51 11.73 -2.04
CA ALA A 25 -2.60 12.01 -3.46
C ALA A 25 -4.05 12.13 -3.93
N VAL A 26 -4.94 11.24 -3.47
CA VAL A 26 -6.37 11.33 -3.76
C VAL A 26 -6.97 12.59 -3.14
N HIS A 27 -6.68 12.88 -1.87
CA HIS A 27 -7.11 14.12 -1.22
C HIS A 27 -6.65 15.37 -1.99
N MET A 28 -5.40 15.42 -2.44
CA MET A 28 -4.89 16.55 -3.21
C MET A 28 -5.53 16.65 -4.61
N PHE A 29 -5.89 15.51 -5.21
CA PHE A 29 -6.46 15.45 -6.55
C PHE A 29 -7.95 15.81 -6.60
N VAL A 30 -8.75 15.31 -5.66
CA VAL A 30 -10.21 15.54 -5.62
C VAL A 30 -10.67 16.47 -4.49
N GLY A 31 -9.76 16.90 -3.63
CA GLY A 31 -10.06 17.76 -2.48
C GLY A 31 -10.77 19.04 -2.90
N GLY A 32 -11.97 19.26 -2.36
CA GLY A 32 -12.80 20.42 -2.71
C GLY A 32 -13.45 20.38 -4.09
N LEU A 33 -13.21 19.34 -4.90
CA LEU A 33 -13.93 19.07 -6.15
C LEU A 33 -15.21 18.25 -5.95
N VAL A 34 -15.29 17.52 -4.83
CA VAL A 34 -16.42 16.65 -4.47
C VAL A 34 -16.87 16.92 -3.03
N SER A 35 -18.01 16.37 -2.62
CA SER A 35 -18.44 16.43 -1.22
C SER A 35 -17.50 15.61 -0.32
N THR A 36 -17.36 16.01 0.94
CA THR A 36 -16.46 15.36 1.91
C THR A 36 -16.73 13.86 2.07
N GLU A 37 -18.01 13.44 1.96
CA GLU A 37 -18.38 12.03 2.02
C GLU A 37 -17.82 11.25 0.83
N VAL A 38 -17.98 11.78 -0.39
CA VAL A 38 -17.46 11.14 -1.61
C VAL A 38 -15.93 11.13 -1.61
N GLU A 39 -15.31 12.21 -1.14
CA GLU A 39 -13.86 12.30 -1.01
C GLU A 39 -13.31 11.20 -0.10
N ASN A 40 -13.91 11.02 1.09
CA ASN A 40 -13.51 9.97 2.02
C ASN A 40 -13.71 8.57 1.44
N GLN A 41 -14.82 8.32 0.74
CA GLN A 41 -15.06 7.04 0.08
C GLN A 41 -13.99 6.74 -0.99
N LEU A 42 -13.63 7.74 -1.80
CA LEU A 42 -12.59 7.60 -2.82
C LEU A 42 -11.21 7.30 -2.20
N ILE A 43 -10.86 8.01 -1.12
CA ILE A 43 -9.61 7.77 -0.38
C ILE A 43 -9.58 6.34 0.18
N ILE A 44 -10.66 5.89 0.83
CA ILE A 44 -10.74 4.54 1.42
C ILE A 44 -10.59 3.48 0.33
N ILE A 45 -11.32 3.63 -0.79
CA ILE A 45 -11.26 2.68 -1.91
C ILE A 45 -9.83 2.63 -2.49
N ALA A 46 -9.21 3.79 -2.72
CA ALA A 46 -7.85 3.86 -3.24
C ALA A 46 -6.83 3.20 -2.29
N CYS A 47 -6.92 3.48 -0.99
CA CYS A 47 -6.08 2.86 0.03
C CYS A 47 -6.26 1.33 0.06
N LEU A 48 -7.50 0.83 -0.02
CA LEU A 48 -7.77 -0.61 -0.08
C LEU A 48 -7.15 -1.26 -1.31
N ILE A 49 -7.24 -0.63 -2.49
CA ILE A 49 -6.61 -1.11 -3.71
C ILE A 49 -5.10 -1.22 -3.53
N VAL A 50 -4.45 -0.18 -2.97
CA VAL A 50 -3.01 -0.17 -2.73
C VAL A 50 -2.59 -1.28 -1.76
N VAL A 51 -3.35 -1.51 -0.68
CA VAL A 51 -3.10 -2.60 0.26
C VAL A 51 -3.22 -3.96 -0.44
N CYS A 52 -4.28 -4.18 -1.22
CA CYS A 52 -4.48 -5.43 -1.95
C CYS A 52 -3.36 -5.72 -2.95
N VAL A 53 -2.96 -4.72 -3.73
CA VAL A 53 -1.86 -4.86 -4.71
C VAL A 53 -0.54 -5.14 -4.00
N THR A 54 -0.25 -4.41 -2.92
CA THR A 54 1.00 -4.61 -2.15
C THR A 54 1.03 -6.00 -1.51
N ALA A 55 -0.09 -6.47 -0.96
CA ALA A 55 -0.20 -7.81 -0.40
C ALA A 55 -0.02 -8.90 -1.48
N TYR A 56 -0.61 -8.70 -2.67
CA TYR A 56 -0.44 -9.59 -3.82
C TYR A 56 1.03 -9.64 -4.27
N MET A 57 1.70 -8.49 -4.38
CA MET A 57 3.12 -8.43 -4.73
C MET A 57 4.00 -9.12 -3.68
N ALA A 58 3.72 -8.91 -2.38
CA ALA A 58 4.44 -9.58 -1.31
C ALA A 58 4.26 -11.11 -1.39
N TRP A 59 3.04 -11.57 -1.62
CA TRP A 59 2.74 -12.99 -1.84
C TRP A 59 3.47 -13.55 -3.07
N ASP A 60 3.46 -12.83 -4.19
CA ASP A 60 4.14 -13.23 -5.43
C ASP A 60 5.65 -13.40 -5.22
N VAL A 61 6.28 -12.48 -4.49
CA VAL A 61 7.70 -12.58 -4.12
C VAL A 61 7.97 -13.81 -3.24
N ILE A 62 7.13 -14.09 -2.25
CA ILE A 62 7.27 -15.26 -1.38
C ILE A 62 7.11 -16.55 -2.20
N LYS A 63 6.07 -16.62 -3.03
CA LYS A 63 5.80 -17.77 -3.90
C LYS A 63 6.93 -17.99 -4.91
N SER A 64 7.44 -16.94 -5.54
CA SER A 64 8.55 -17.02 -6.50
C SER A 64 9.85 -17.51 -5.84
N ARG A 65 10.03 -17.29 -4.53
CA ARG A 65 11.17 -17.83 -3.78
C ARG A 65 10.97 -19.28 -3.37
N SER A 66 9.73 -19.69 -3.07
CA SER A 66 9.38 -21.07 -2.70
C SER A 66 9.42 -22.07 -3.87
N GLY A 67 9.25 -21.62 -5.12
CA GLY A 67 9.30 -22.48 -6.31
C GLY A 67 10.69 -22.62 -6.94
N ARG A 68 11.74 -22.12 -6.27
CA ARG A 68 13.15 -22.13 -6.72
C ARG A 68 14.04 -23.07 -5.89
N GLU A 69 13.42 -23.97 -5.13
CA GLU A 69 14.09 -25.13 -4.50
C GLU A 69 13.83 -26.41 -5.30
#